data_AF-A0A937V2L8-F1
#
_entry.id   AF-A0A937V2L8-F1
#
_cell.length_a   1.000
_cell.length_b   1.000
_cell.length_c   1.000
_cell.angle_alpha   90.00
_cell.angle_beta   90.00
_cell.angle_gamma   90.00
#
_symmetry.space_group_name_H-M   'P 1'
#
loop_
_entity.id
_entity.type
_entity.pdbx_description
1 polymer ?
#
loop_
_entity_poly.entity_id
_entity_poly.type
_entity_poly.pdbx_seq_one_letter_code
_entity_poly.pdbx_strand_id
1 'polypeptide(L)'
;MVKIRSIMSAALALLMVLVIAVGQVEAAKVKKPLTYAPEQLEQIQGYATELQAMRDRLPELGALVQQQDWTFTRNFIHGPLGELRVKMQNVSRVLLPDAQPGARKLAKEVFNDLTALDLAAQTSKVAVAQREYGAAVKDFDSFLAMVPEAARLKPKPPEPIAEEPKTSFLKELLAPTESDVEPEDTVLELTPQGAESEPEAE
;
A
#
# COMPACT_ATOMS: atom_id res chain seq x y z
N MET A 1 -10.10 51.83 -55.16
CA MET A 1 -9.39 50.77 -55.90
C MET A 1 -8.45 50.06 -54.94
N VAL A 2 -8.89 48.95 -54.34
CA VAL A 2 -8.04 48.14 -53.45
C VAL A 2 -6.98 47.48 -54.33
N LYS A 3 -5.70 47.76 -54.07
CA LYS A 3 -4.58 47.28 -54.87
C LYS A 3 -4.57 45.75 -54.77
N ILE A 4 -4.84 45.03 -55.87
CA ILE A 4 -4.88 43.56 -55.96
C ILE A 4 -3.64 42.91 -55.32
N ARG A 5 -2.49 43.59 -55.41
CA ARG A 5 -1.22 43.22 -54.75
C ARG A 5 -1.34 43.06 -53.23
N SER A 6 -2.13 43.90 -52.57
CA SER A 6 -2.35 43.87 -51.12
C SER A 6 -3.25 42.70 -50.70
N ILE A 7 -4.23 42.34 -51.54
CA ILE A 7 -5.14 41.21 -51.29
C ILE A 7 -4.37 39.89 -51.46
N MET A 8 -3.50 39.80 -52.46
CA MET A 8 -2.65 38.62 -52.67
C MET A 8 -1.64 38.43 -51.52
N SER A 9 -1.06 39.52 -51.01
CA SER A 9 -0.16 39.44 -49.84
C SER A 9 -0.90 39.00 -48.57
N ALA A 10 -2.13 39.48 -48.36
CA ALA A 10 -2.94 39.09 -47.19
C ALA A 10 -3.37 37.61 -47.25
N ALA A 11 -3.77 37.14 -48.44
CA ALA A 11 -4.11 35.73 -48.65
C ALA A 11 -2.90 34.81 -48.41
N LEU A 12 -1.70 35.22 -48.85
CA LEU A 12 -0.49 34.43 -48.68
C LEU A 12 -0.03 34.37 -47.22
N ALA A 13 -0.16 35.48 -46.47
CA ALA A 13 0.12 35.52 -45.04
C ALA A 13 -0.84 34.61 -44.25
N LEU A 14 -2.13 34.61 -44.60
CA LEU A 14 -3.14 33.77 -43.95
C LEU A 14 -2.87 32.27 -44.22
N LEU A 15 -2.42 31.94 -45.42
CA LEU A 15 -2.05 30.58 -45.80
C LEU A 15 -0.80 30.09 -45.05
N MET A 16 0.20 30.97 -44.84
CA MET A 16 1.37 30.67 -44.02
C MET A 16 1.02 30.41 -42.55
N VAL A 17 0.12 31.21 -41.96
CA VAL A 17 -0.35 30.98 -40.59
C VAL A 17 -1.12 29.66 -40.49
N LEU A 18 -1.92 29.32 -41.49
CA LEU A 18 -2.65 28.04 -41.54
C LEU A 18 -1.69 26.84 -41.61
N VAL A 19 -0.63 26.92 -42.43
CA VAL A 19 0.37 25.83 -42.56
C VAL A 19 1.18 25.65 -41.27
N ILE A 20 1.56 26.74 -40.59
CA ILE A 20 2.25 26.66 -39.30
C ILE A 20 1.33 26.09 -38.21
N ALA A 21 0.04 26.45 -38.20
CA ALA A 21 -0.93 25.93 -37.25
C ALA A 21 -1.22 24.43 -37.46
N VAL A 22 -1.23 23.95 -38.69
CA VAL A 22 -1.47 22.52 -39.00
C VAL A 22 -0.19 21.67 -38.84
N GLY A 23 0.99 22.22 -39.15
CA GLY A 23 2.27 21.50 -39.05
C GLY A 23 2.69 21.15 -37.62
N GLN A 24 2.22 21.89 -36.61
CA GLN A 24 2.48 21.59 -35.19
C GLN A 24 1.74 20.33 -34.69
N VAL A 25 0.70 19.88 -35.40
CA VAL A 25 -0.12 18.73 -34.98
C VAL A 25 0.53 17.39 -35.39
N GLU A 26 1.35 17.37 -36.43
CA GLU A 26 1.92 16.12 -36.97
C GLU A 26 3.20 15.65 -36.25
N ALA A 27 3.96 16.58 -35.64
CA ALA A 27 5.17 16.23 -34.87
C ALA A 27 4.89 15.49 -33.55
N ALA A 28 3.63 15.43 -33.11
CA ALA A 28 3.21 14.71 -31.90
C ALA A 28 2.99 13.19 -32.11
N LYS A 29 3.13 12.67 -33.33
CA LYS A 29 2.84 11.25 -33.65
C LYS A 29 4.04 10.29 -33.58
N VAL A 30 5.22 10.74 -33.13
CA VAL A 30 6.30 9.80 -32.84
C VAL A 30 6.04 9.20 -31.46
N LYS A 31 5.33 8.07 -31.44
CA LYS A 31 5.18 7.17 -30.28
C LYS A 31 6.57 6.64 -29.88
N LYS A 32 7.37 7.45 -29.19
CA LYS A 32 8.41 6.89 -28.32
C LYS A 32 7.69 6.01 -27.29
N PRO A 33 8.21 4.83 -26.94
CA PRO A 33 7.67 4.06 -25.82
C PRO A 33 7.67 5.00 -24.63
N LEU A 34 6.48 5.28 -24.12
CA LEU A 34 6.30 6.28 -23.09
C LEU A 34 6.74 5.63 -21.79
N THR A 35 7.98 5.89 -21.39
CA THR A 35 8.55 5.39 -20.15
C THR A 35 8.29 6.41 -19.04
N TYR A 36 8.10 5.92 -17.82
CA TYR A 36 7.95 6.79 -16.66
C TYR A 36 9.25 7.55 -16.38
N ALA A 37 9.14 8.86 -16.10
CA ALA A 37 10.25 9.61 -15.51
C ALA A 37 10.45 9.21 -14.04
N PRO A 38 11.67 9.34 -13.48
CA PRO A 38 11.96 9.00 -12.08
C PRO A 38 11.03 9.71 -11.08
N GLU A 39 10.75 11.00 -11.29
CA GLU A 39 9.88 11.80 -10.44
C GLU A 39 8.43 11.33 -10.49
N GLN A 40 7.99 10.83 -11.65
CA GLN A 40 6.66 10.24 -11.80
C GLN A 40 6.57 8.90 -11.05
N LEU A 41 7.63 8.08 -11.07
CA LEU A 41 7.67 6.82 -10.33
C LEU A 41 7.60 7.06 -8.82
N GLU A 42 8.32 8.05 -8.30
CA GLU A 42 8.27 8.43 -6.89
C GLU A 42 6.86 8.87 -6.46
N GLN A 43 6.21 9.71 -7.27
CA GLN A 43 4.82 10.12 -7.02
C GLN A 43 3.86 8.93 -7.02
N ILE A 44 4.00 8.05 -8.02
CA ILE A 44 3.16 6.84 -8.12
C ILE A 44 3.41 5.93 -6.91
N GLN A 45 4.66 5.79 -6.45
CA GLN A 45 5.02 4.97 -5.29
C GLN A 45 4.39 5.50 -4.00
N GLY A 46 4.42 6.82 -3.79
CA GLY A 46 3.77 7.46 -2.65
C GLY A 46 2.28 7.13 -2.60
N TYR A 47 1.57 7.34 -3.71
CA TYR A 47 0.15 7.01 -3.78
C TYR A 47 -0.13 5.52 -3.71
N ALA A 48 0.71 4.67 -4.31
CA ALA A 48 0.54 3.22 -4.27
C ALA A 48 0.64 2.68 -2.84
N THR A 49 1.53 3.25 -2.02
CA THR A 49 1.68 2.89 -0.61
C THR A 49 0.42 3.23 0.19
N GLU A 50 -0.14 4.42 0.00
CA GLU A 50 -1.38 4.83 0.65
C GLU A 50 -2.59 3.98 0.21
N LEU A 51 -2.68 3.68 -1.08
CA LEU A 51 -3.74 2.81 -1.60
C LEU A 51 -3.60 1.38 -1.09
N GLN A 52 -2.38 0.85 -0.98
CA GLN A 52 -2.15 -0.45 -0.38
C GLN A 52 -2.61 -0.48 1.07
N ALA A 53 -2.28 0.55 1.86
CA ALA A 53 -2.76 0.65 3.24
C ALA A 53 -4.30 0.69 3.32
N MET A 54 -4.99 1.35 2.38
CA MET A 54 -6.46 1.30 2.31
C MET A 54 -6.97 -0.08 1.92
N ARG A 55 -6.30 -0.76 1.00
CA ARG A 55 -6.63 -2.12 0.55
C ARG A 55 -6.49 -3.14 1.68
N ASP A 56 -5.46 -3.01 2.50
CA ASP A 56 -5.19 -3.89 3.64
C ASP A 56 -6.27 -3.79 4.72
N ARG A 57 -7.04 -2.69 4.73
CA ARG A 57 -8.17 -2.48 5.65
C ARG A 57 -9.53 -2.90 5.08
N LEU A 58 -9.64 -3.25 3.80
CA LEU A 58 -10.90 -3.79 3.25
C LEU A 58 -11.41 -5.08 3.92
N PRO A 59 -10.57 -5.96 4.49
CA PRO A 59 -11.06 -7.06 5.31
C PRO A 59 -11.82 -6.58 6.56
N GLU A 60 -11.45 -5.44 7.16
CA GLU A 60 -12.22 -4.82 8.27
C GLU A 60 -13.65 -4.49 7.80
N LEU A 61 -13.78 -3.84 6.64
CA LEU A 61 -15.09 -3.55 6.03
C LEU A 61 -15.88 -4.83 5.75
N GLY A 62 -15.21 -5.87 5.25
CA GLY A 62 -15.83 -7.17 4.99
C GLY A 62 -16.40 -7.81 6.26
N ALA A 63 -15.66 -7.72 7.37
CA ALA A 63 -16.11 -8.21 8.67
C ALA A 63 -17.35 -7.45 9.17
N LEU A 64 -17.37 -6.11 9.02
CA LEU A 64 -18.53 -5.28 9.38
C LEU A 64 -19.78 -5.65 8.57
N VAL A 65 -19.62 -5.88 7.26
CA VAL A 65 -20.70 -6.33 6.37
C VAL A 65 -21.22 -7.71 6.76
N GLN A 66 -20.32 -8.64 7.11
CA GLN A 66 -20.70 -9.98 7.57
C GLN A 66 -21.46 -9.95 8.89
N GLN A 67 -21.03 -9.09 9.81
CA GLN A 67 -21.68 -8.87 11.11
C GLN A 67 -22.98 -8.05 11.00
N GLN A 68 -23.30 -7.54 9.81
CA GLN A 68 -24.45 -6.65 9.56
C GLN A 68 -24.40 -5.37 10.40
N ASP A 69 -23.20 -4.92 10.73
CA ASP A 69 -22.99 -3.67 11.45
C ASP A 69 -23.06 -2.50 10.46
N TRP A 70 -24.28 -2.09 10.12
CA TRP A 70 -24.52 -1.07 9.11
C TRP A 70 -24.01 0.31 9.51
N THR A 71 -24.03 0.62 10.81
CA THR A 71 -23.53 1.90 11.31
C THR A 71 -22.02 2.00 11.07
N PHE A 72 -21.28 0.99 11.51
CA PHE A 72 -19.82 1.00 11.31
C PHE A 72 -19.42 0.75 9.85
N THR A 73 -20.17 -0.06 9.09
CA THR A 73 -19.96 -0.24 7.65
C THR A 73 -19.96 1.12 6.93
N ARG A 74 -20.98 1.94 7.19
CA ARG A 74 -21.10 3.26 6.56
C ARG A 74 -20.05 4.23 7.06
N ASN A 75 -19.79 4.27 8.37
CA ASN A 75 -18.73 5.10 8.95
C ASN A 75 -17.35 4.74 8.35
N PHE A 76 -17.11 3.47 8.07
CA PHE A 76 -15.89 3.00 7.45
C PHE A 76 -15.72 3.54 6.02
N ILE A 77 -16.79 3.51 5.23
CA ILE A 77 -16.80 4.02 3.86
C ILE A 77 -16.53 5.52 3.82
N HIS A 78 -17.14 6.31 4.71
CA HIS A 78 -16.98 7.77 4.73
C HIS A 78 -15.75 8.26 5.50
N GLY A 79 -15.18 7.43 6.39
CA GLY A 79 -13.99 7.75 7.17
C GLY A 79 -12.72 7.14 6.54
N PRO A 80 -12.29 5.95 6.99
CA PRO A 80 -11.16 5.19 6.43
C PRO A 80 -11.02 5.20 4.90
N LEU A 81 -12.13 5.04 4.17
CA LEU A 81 -12.12 5.01 2.70
C LEU A 81 -12.61 6.31 2.05
N GLY A 82 -12.90 7.36 2.84
CA GLY A 82 -13.50 8.60 2.33
C GLY A 82 -12.64 9.31 1.28
N GLU A 83 -11.32 9.17 1.36
CA GLU A 83 -10.37 9.75 0.41
C GLU A 83 -9.99 8.81 -0.74
N LEU A 84 -10.45 7.56 -0.74
CA LEU A 84 -10.02 6.53 -1.69
C LEU A 84 -10.23 7.01 -3.14
N ARG A 85 -11.39 7.60 -3.43
CA ARG A 85 -11.71 8.14 -4.76
C ARG A 85 -10.68 9.17 -5.23
N VAL A 86 -10.32 10.12 -4.37
CA VAL A 86 -9.38 11.19 -4.73
C VAL A 86 -7.99 10.61 -4.95
N LYS A 87 -7.53 9.70 -4.09
CA LYS A 87 -6.22 9.04 -4.23
C LYS A 87 -6.13 8.21 -5.51
N MET A 88 -7.15 7.41 -5.84
CA MET A 88 -7.19 6.67 -7.10
C MET A 88 -7.23 7.60 -8.33
N GLN A 89 -7.93 8.72 -8.25
CA GLN A 89 -7.92 9.73 -9.33
C GLN A 89 -6.54 10.37 -9.51
N ASN A 90 -5.83 10.65 -8.42
CA ASN A 90 -4.48 11.21 -8.48
C ASN A 90 -3.51 10.23 -9.16
N VAL A 91 -3.51 8.96 -8.77
CA VAL A 91 -2.73 7.91 -9.46
C VAL A 91 -3.06 7.88 -10.95
N SER A 92 -4.36 7.84 -11.29
CA SER A 92 -4.81 7.77 -12.68
C SER A 92 -4.34 8.95 -13.55
N ARG A 93 -3.95 10.09 -12.96
CA ARG A 93 -3.42 11.26 -13.69
C ARG A 93 -1.93 11.15 -13.95
N VAL A 94 -1.19 10.46 -13.08
CA VAL A 94 0.27 10.32 -13.17
C VAL A 94 0.66 9.08 -14.00
N LEU A 95 -0.26 8.13 -14.19
CA LEU A 95 -0.07 7.02 -15.13
C LEU A 95 0.17 7.49 -16.57
N LEU A 96 0.78 6.61 -17.37
CA LEU A 96 0.95 6.86 -18.80
C LEU A 96 -0.42 7.06 -19.49
N PRO A 97 -0.53 8.00 -20.44
CA PRO A 97 -1.72 8.30 -21.23
C PRO A 97 -2.56 7.12 -21.71
N ASP A 98 -1.94 5.99 -22.04
CA ASP A 98 -2.62 4.76 -22.47
C ASP A 98 -3.31 4.01 -21.32
N ALA A 99 -2.73 4.04 -20.12
CA ALA A 99 -3.30 3.43 -18.92
C ALA A 99 -4.36 4.31 -18.23
N GLN A 100 -4.33 5.65 -18.43
CA GLN A 100 -5.24 6.57 -17.72
C GLN A 100 -6.74 6.25 -17.91
N PRO A 101 -7.25 5.95 -19.13
CA PRO A 101 -8.67 5.67 -19.31
C PRO A 101 -9.13 4.43 -18.53
N GLY A 102 -8.32 3.37 -18.53
CA GLY A 102 -8.59 2.14 -17.79
C GLY A 102 -8.61 2.38 -16.28
N ALA A 103 -7.60 3.09 -15.77
CA ALA A 103 -7.49 3.41 -14.35
C ALA A 103 -8.65 4.30 -13.87
N ARG A 104 -9.02 5.33 -14.65
CA ARG A 104 -10.16 6.20 -14.34
C ARG A 104 -11.48 5.44 -14.32
N LYS A 105 -11.65 4.47 -15.22
CA LYS A 105 -12.84 3.61 -15.24
C LYS A 105 -12.91 2.78 -13.97
N LEU A 106 -11.86 2.05 -13.61
CA LEU A 106 -11.85 1.24 -12.39
C LEU A 106 -12.02 2.08 -11.12
N ALA A 107 -11.39 3.25 -11.03
CA ALA A 107 -11.60 4.18 -9.92
C ALA A 107 -13.06 4.63 -9.78
N LYS A 108 -13.77 4.76 -10.91
CA LYS A 108 -15.20 5.05 -10.91
C LYS A 108 -16.01 3.84 -10.45
N GLU A 109 -15.71 2.64 -10.92
CA GLU A 109 -16.45 1.43 -10.51
C GLU A 109 -16.30 1.14 -9.02
N VAL A 110 -15.08 1.20 -8.48
CA VAL A 110 -14.86 1.08 -7.02
C VAL A 110 -15.70 2.07 -6.23
N PHE A 111 -15.79 3.32 -6.69
CA PHE A 111 -16.61 4.33 -6.04
C PHE A 111 -18.12 4.03 -6.16
N ASN A 112 -18.58 3.54 -7.32
CA ASN A 112 -19.97 3.14 -7.52
C ASN A 112 -20.33 1.99 -6.57
N ASP A 113 -19.48 0.97 -6.49
CA ASP A 113 -19.68 -0.22 -5.64
C ASP A 113 -19.72 0.17 -4.16
N LEU A 114 -18.81 1.03 -3.70
CA LEU A 114 -18.82 1.54 -2.32
C LEU A 114 -20.06 2.39 -2.02
N THR A 115 -20.54 3.16 -2.99
CA THR A 115 -21.79 3.92 -2.85
C THR A 115 -23.00 2.99 -2.80
N ALA A 116 -23.03 1.95 -3.63
CA ALA A 116 -24.07 0.95 -3.63
C ALA A 116 -24.06 0.13 -2.33
N LEU A 117 -22.88 -0.16 -1.78
CA LEU A 117 -22.70 -0.75 -0.46
C LEU A 117 -23.23 0.15 0.65
N ASP A 118 -22.93 1.46 0.65
CA ASP A 118 -23.47 2.42 1.62
C ASP A 118 -25.01 2.44 1.60
N LEU A 119 -25.59 2.44 0.39
CA LEU A 119 -27.04 2.39 0.20
C LEU A 119 -27.64 1.05 0.66
N ALA A 120 -26.96 -0.06 0.38
CA ALA A 120 -27.37 -1.39 0.82
C ALA A 120 -27.33 -1.49 2.36
N ALA A 121 -26.31 -0.94 3.00
CA ALA A 121 -26.20 -0.85 4.45
C ALA A 121 -27.31 0.04 5.04
N GLN A 122 -27.58 1.20 4.43
CA GLN A 122 -28.67 2.09 4.85
C GLN A 122 -30.05 1.39 4.78
N THR A 123 -30.24 0.52 3.79
CA THR A 123 -31.50 -0.23 3.60
C THR A 123 -31.46 -1.66 4.14
N SER A 124 -30.39 -2.02 4.89
CA SER A 124 -30.17 -3.36 5.48
C SER A 124 -30.29 -4.53 4.49
N LYS A 125 -29.92 -4.32 3.23
CA LYS A 125 -29.95 -5.35 2.17
C LYS A 125 -28.67 -6.19 2.16
N VAL A 126 -28.62 -7.21 3.02
CA VAL A 126 -27.44 -8.07 3.24
C VAL A 126 -26.85 -8.62 1.94
N ALA A 127 -27.65 -9.27 1.11
CA ALA A 127 -27.17 -9.91 -0.13
C ALA A 127 -26.61 -8.89 -1.14
N VAL A 128 -27.18 -7.68 -1.16
CA VAL A 128 -26.66 -6.58 -1.99
C VAL A 128 -25.34 -6.09 -1.40
N ALA A 129 -25.28 -5.81 -0.10
CA ALA A 129 -24.07 -5.35 0.57
C ALA A 129 -22.88 -6.31 0.36
N GLN A 130 -23.08 -7.62 0.53
CA GLN A 130 -22.02 -8.61 0.30
C GLN A 130 -21.52 -8.62 -1.16
N ARG A 131 -22.43 -8.50 -2.12
CA ARG A 131 -22.08 -8.42 -3.54
C ARG A 131 -21.28 -7.17 -3.86
N GLU A 132 -21.79 -6.00 -3.43
CA GLU A 132 -21.14 -4.71 -3.70
C GLU A 132 -19.77 -4.61 -3.00
N TYR A 133 -19.63 -5.16 -1.80
CA TYR A 133 -18.33 -5.32 -1.16
C TYR A 133 -17.35 -6.14 -2.01
N GLY A 134 -17.78 -7.31 -2.50
CA GLY A 134 -16.94 -8.15 -3.35
C GLY A 134 -16.56 -7.48 -4.67
N ALA A 135 -17.48 -6.73 -5.27
CA ALA A 135 -17.22 -5.93 -6.48
C ALA A 135 -16.18 -4.84 -6.21
N ALA A 136 -16.35 -4.05 -5.14
CA ALA A 136 -15.42 -3.00 -4.75
C ALA A 136 -13.99 -3.54 -4.54
N VAL A 137 -13.85 -4.67 -3.85
CA VAL A 137 -12.55 -5.33 -3.63
C VAL A 137 -11.93 -5.75 -4.96
N LYS A 138 -12.68 -6.42 -5.82
CA LYS A 138 -12.20 -6.92 -7.11
C LYS A 138 -11.76 -5.77 -8.03
N ASP A 139 -12.54 -4.71 -8.13
CA ASP A 139 -12.24 -3.60 -9.01
C ASP A 139 -11.08 -2.76 -8.46
N PHE A 140 -10.93 -2.69 -7.13
CA PHE A 140 -9.77 -2.06 -6.51
C PHE A 140 -8.49 -2.88 -6.71
N ASP A 141 -8.55 -4.20 -6.60
CA ASP A 141 -7.42 -5.09 -6.94
C ASP A 141 -7.02 -4.94 -8.42
N SER A 142 -8.02 -4.86 -9.30
CA SER A 142 -7.79 -4.61 -10.73
C SER A 142 -7.13 -3.24 -10.97
N PHE A 143 -7.48 -2.23 -10.17
CA PHE A 143 -6.87 -0.91 -10.25
C PHE A 143 -5.40 -0.95 -9.78
N LEU A 144 -5.12 -1.61 -8.65
CA LEU A 144 -3.76 -1.75 -8.13
C LEU A 144 -2.86 -2.53 -9.10
N ALA A 145 -3.42 -3.50 -9.84
CA ALA A 145 -2.71 -4.20 -10.90
C ALA A 145 -2.32 -3.30 -12.10
N MET A 146 -2.95 -2.13 -12.28
CA MET A 146 -2.54 -1.14 -13.28
C MET A 146 -1.39 -0.24 -12.82
N VAL A 147 -1.10 -0.19 -11.52
CA VAL A 147 0.06 0.54 -10.99
C VAL A 147 1.32 -0.14 -11.51
N PRO A 148 2.30 0.58 -12.07
CA PRO A 148 3.55 0.01 -12.60
C PRO A 148 4.29 -0.78 -11.53
N GLU A 149 4.82 -1.95 -11.89
CA GLU A 149 5.59 -2.81 -10.97
C GLU A 149 6.80 -2.08 -10.37
N ALA A 150 7.44 -1.19 -11.14
CA ALA A 150 8.55 -0.35 -10.67
C ALA A 150 8.17 0.62 -9.54
N ALA A 151 6.88 0.95 -9.40
CA ALA A 151 6.35 1.83 -8.35
C ALA A 151 5.55 1.07 -7.29
N ARG A 152 5.28 -0.23 -7.50
CA ARG A 152 4.76 -1.07 -6.43
C ARG A 152 5.91 -1.31 -5.45
N LEU A 153 5.63 -1.18 -4.15
CA LEU A 153 6.51 -1.79 -3.17
C LEU A 153 6.60 -3.27 -3.56
N LYS A 154 7.80 -3.75 -3.90
CA LYS A 154 8.04 -5.20 -3.84
C LYS A 154 7.54 -5.60 -2.46
N PRO A 155 6.70 -6.64 -2.32
CA PRO A 155 6.49 -7.20 -0.99
C PRO A 155 7.90 -7.37 -0.44
N LYS A 156 8.18 -6.75 0.71
CA LYS A 156 9.39 -7.07 1.44
C LYS A 156 9.32 -8.60 1.48
N PRO A 157 10.23 -9.33 0.79
CA PRO A 157 10.32 -10.76 1.06
C PRO A 157 10.35 -10.85 2.57
N PRO A 158 9.66 -11.82 3.22
CA PRO A 158 9.86 -12.01 4.65
C PRO A 158 11.35 -11.86 4.82
N GLU A 159 11.79 -10.83 5.58
CA GLU A 159 13.21 -10.71 5.86
C GLU A 159 13.60 -12.13 6.21
N PRO A 160 14.64 -12.73 5.58
CA PRO A 160 15.16 -13.96 6.13
C PRO A 160 15.27 -13.62 7.60
N ILE A 161 14.40 -14.23 8.42
CA ILE A 161 14.26 -13.91 9.83
C ILE A 161 15.70 -13.96 10.24
N ALA A 162 16.30 -12.79 10.52
CA ALA A 162 17.73 -12.72 10.77
C ALA A 162 17.87 -13.76 11.86
N GLU A 163 18.49 -14.89 11.51
CA GLU A 163 18.32 -16.12 12.28
C GLU A 163 18.54 -15.68 13.71
N GLU A 164 17.48 -15.73 14.53
CA GLU A 164 17.61 -15.29 15.92
C GLU A 164 18.88 -15.96 16.38
N PRO A 165 19.92 -15.23 16.82
CA PRO A 165 21.14 -15.88 17.21
C PRO A 165 20.71 -16.88 18.28
N LYS A 166 20.76 -18.17 17.95
CA LYS A 166 20.46 -19.28 18.84
C LYS A 166 21.54 -19.39 19.92
N THR A 167 22.14 -18.28 20.32
CA THR A 167 22.81 -18.13 21.59
C THR A 167 21.73 -17.80 22.59
N SER A 168 21.09 -18.87 23.05
CA SER A 168 20.34 -18.92 24.28
C SER A 168 21.14 -18.22 25.37
N PHE A 169 20.81 -16.96 25.66
CA PHE A 169 21.30 -16.22 26.83
C PHE A 169 21.08 -17.02 28.12
N LEU A 170 20.02 -17.84 28.13
CA LEU A 170 19.71 -18.78 29.20
C LEU A 170 20.67 -19.98 29.29
N LYS A 171 21.45 -20.28 28.24
CA LYS A 171 22.49 -21.32 28.26
C LYS A 171 23.84 -20.78 28.74
N GLU A 172 24.08 -19.48 28.55
CA GLU A 172 25.20 -18.75 29.16
C GLU A 172 24.97 -18.56 30.67
N LEU A 173 23.75 -18.21 31.08
CA LEU A 173 23.41 -17.99 32.50
C LEU A 173 23.32 -19.29 33.34
N LEU A 174 23.18 -20.44 32.68
CA LEU A 174 23.02 -21.76 33.30
C LEU A 174 24.25 -22.66 33.09
N ALA A 175 25.35 -22.12 32.55
CA ALA A 175 26.62 -22.81 32.53
C ALA A 175 27.13 -22.92 33.99
N PRO A 176 27.35 -24.13 34.53
CA PRO A 176 27.98 -24.26 35.83
C PRO A 176 29.39 -23.69 35.73
N THR A 177 29.72 -22.75 36.63
CA THR A 177 31.10 -22.34 36.86
C THR A 177 31.84 -23.56 37.37
N GLU A 178 32.48 -24.27 36.46
CA GLU A 178 33.26 -25.47 36.75
C GLU A 178 34.45 -25.03 37.63
N SER A 179 34.31 -25.36 38.89
CA SER A 179 35.37 -25.40 39.89
C SER A 179 36.36 -26.49 39.52
N ASP A 180 37.56 -26.13 39.09
CA ASP A 180 38.75 -27.00 39.16
C ASP A 180 39.74 -26.32 40.12
N VAL A 181 39.71 -26.70 41.40
CA VAL A 181 40.52 -27.76 42.02
C VAL A 181 41.96 -27.28 42.24
N GLU A 182 42.22 -26.77 43.45
CA GLU A 182 43.58 -26.75 44.02
C GLU A 182 44.01 -28.19 44.38
N PRO A 183 45.28 -28.57 44.16
CA PRO A 183 45.77 -29.89 44.53
C PRO A 183 46.06 -29.97 46.04
N GLU A 184 45.69 -31.11 46.61
CA GLU A 184 45.96 -31.51 47.99
C GLU A 184 47.46 -31.47 48.33
N ASP A 185 47.79 -30.90 49.50
CA ASP A 185 48.54 -31.63 50.52
C ASP A 185 48.61 -30.82 51.84
N THR A 186 48.70 -31.57 52.95
CA THR A 186 49.18 -31.15 54.30
C THR A 186 48.15 -30.96 55.44
N VAL A 187 47.69 -32.10 56.00
CA VAL A 187 47.92 -32.53 57.42
C VAL A 187 47.35 -31.70 58.61
N LEU A 188 46.54 -32.42 59.44
CA LEU A 188 46.18 -32.23 60.88
C LEU A 188 45.27 -31.01 61.20
N GLU A 189 44.24 -31.02 62.05
CA GLU A 189 44.04 -31.68 63.34
C GLU A 189 42.56 -31.53 63.82
N LEU A 190 42.02 -32.58 64.46
CA LEU A 190 41.03 -32.66 65.59
C LEU A 190 40.20 -31.39 65.91
N THR A 191 38.88 -31.36 66.16
CA THR A 191 37.95 -32.24 66.90
C THR A 191 36.54 -31.57 66.90
N PRO A 192 35.47 -32.24 67.38
CA PRO A 192 34.06 -31.93 67.08
C PRO A 192 33.42 -30.99 68.14
N GLN A 193 32.12 -30.66 67.96
CA GLN A 193 31.06 -30.75 68.99
C GLN A 193 30.01 -29.61 68.93
N GLY A 194 28.74 -29.97 69.15
CA GLY A 194 27.62 -29.05 69.42
C GLY A 194 26.61 -28.99 68.27
N ALA A 195 25.66 -29.91 68.11
CA ALA A 195 24.48 -30.13 68.95
C ALA A 195 23.71 -28.83 69.23
N GLU A 196 22.64 -28.57 68.49
CA GLU A 196 21.33 -28.29 69.10
C GLU A 196 20.20 -28.44 68.07
N SER A 197 19.35 -29.39 68.42
CA SER A 197 17.99 -29.63 67.96
C SER A 197 17.06 -28.50 68.38
N GLU A 198 16.12 -28.09 67.51
CA GLU A 198 14.69 -28.37 67.73
C GLU A 198 13.81 -27.92 66.54
N PRO A 199 12.71 -28.64 66.24
CA PRO A 199 11.71 -28.29 65.24
C PRO A 199 10.36 -27.82 65.87
N GLU A 200 9.36 -27.65 65.00
CA GLU A 200 7.89 -27.52 65.26
C GLU A 200 7.34 -26.08 65.33
N ALA A 201 6.45 -25.70 64.41
CA ALA A 201 4.97 -25.85 64.44
C ALA A 201 4.35 -24.89 65.47
N GLU A 202 3.33 -24.07 65.21
CA GLU A 202 2.18 -24.08 64.28
C GLU A 202 1.89 -22.68 63.73
#